data_AF-A0A7J6DSU1-F1
#
_entry.id   AF-A0A7J6DSU1-F1
#
_cell.length_a   1.000
_cell.length_b   1.000
_cell.length_c   1.000
_cell.angle_alpha   90.00
_cell.angle_beta   90.00
_cell.angle_gamma   90.00
#
_symmetry.space_group_name_H-M   'P 1'
#
loop_
_entity.id
_entity.type
_entity.pdbx_description
1 polymer ?
#
loop_
_entity_poly.entity_id
_entity_poly.type
_entity_poly.pdbx_seq_one_letter_code
_entity_poly.pdbx_strand_id
1 'polypeptide(L)'
;MQKILAHSVCQERHDKEKVYLKGKDKIVPPFRFGVEDVATKMWFHKLAYPGQCLTNSVRKYAKEPKVKFTTTDCLFFKTIHALYEKFIAQKKNLSLITAQHAIADYIRGRKMLCGSPWHLCDHVFFIIHMETESHWILGRLNIEERRVYMYNSLSTAMKDSAAIKACQPFAVLLPHFFALFDEFKKENKPICLDPFEVVKVDGLPQQTSNDCGCFVASFAEYFIDMKPIPPIFDVEKHRDRLAVLFYKYARMKEVEFIDSEDEAPPKDYVHNHRQVVVSIMHDKEKVYLKGKDKIVPPFRFGVEDVATKMWFHKLAYPGQCLTNSHLDIIFYYLRKKGKYAKEPKVKFTTTDCLFFKTIHALYEKFIAQKKNLSLITAQHAIADYIRGRKMLCGSPWHLCDHVFFIIHMETESHWILGRLNIEERRVYMYNSLSTAMKDSAAIKACQPFAVLLPHFFALFDEFKKENKPICLDPFEVVKVDGLPQQTSNDCGCFVASFAEYFIDMKPIPPIFDVEKHRDRLAVLFYKYARMKEVEFIDSEDEAPPKDYVHNHRQVVVSIMVQDSKLRKMPICDGVTQEAIMNHRSATCHCFSMSF
;
A
#
# COMPACT_ATOMS: atom_id res chain seq x y z
N MET A 1 -12.39 44.93 -29.93
CA MET A 1 -13.43 43.88 -29.86
C MET A 1 -13.06 42.95 -28.73
N GLN A 2 -13.91 42.89 -27.70
CA GLN A 2 -14.22 41.80 -26.72
C GLN A 2 -13.07 40.98 -26.07
N LYS A 3 -13.06 40.63 -24.77
CA LYS A 3 -14.02 40.72 -23.65
C LYS A 3 -13.30 40.35 -22.32
N ILE A 4 -13.48 41.17 -21.29
CA ILE A 4 -13.86 40.88 -19.87
C ILE A 4 -13.45 39.53 -19.22
N LEU A 5 -12.80 39.60 -18.04
CA LEU A 5 -13.08 38.84 -16.79
C LEU A 5 -12.17 39.39 -15.66
N ALA A 6 -12.62 40.37 -14.88
CA ALA A 6 -13.28 40.20 -13.57
C ALA A 6 -12.37 39.64 -12.46
N HIS A 7 -11.67 40.56 -11.78
CA HIS A 7 -11.21 40.37 -10.40
C HIS A 7 -12.44 40.33 -9.48
N SER A 8 -12.66 39.23 -8.74
CA SER A 8 -13.50 39.24 -7.55
C SER A 8 -12.69 38.75 -6.36
N VAL A 9 -12.38 39.70 -5.48
CA VAL A 9 -11.85 39.53 -4.14
C VAL A 9 -12.86 38.74 -3.30
N CYS A 10 -12.47 37.59 -2.74
CA CYS A 10 -13.27 36.88 -1.76
C CYS A 10 -12.85 37.36 -0.37
N GLN A 11 -13.74 38.12 0.30
CA GLN A 11 -13.58 38.61 1.67
C GLN A 11 -13.52 37.45 2.68
N GLU A 12 -12.55 37.51 3.58
CA GLU A 12 -12.44 36.64 4.75
C GLU A 12 -13.66 36.79 5.66
N ARG A 13 -14.46 35.72 5.80
CA ARG A 13 -15.35 35.53 6.95
C ARG A 13 -14.63 34.67 7.98
N HIS A 14 -13.96 35.34 8.93
CA HIS A 14 -13.65 34.74 10.23
C HIS A 14 -14.91 34.79 11.10
N ASP A 15 -15.43 33.64 11.57
CA ASP A 15 -15.02 33.06 12.86
C ASP A 15 -15.89 31.88 13.37
N LYS A 16 -15.23 30.92 14.05
CA LYS A 16 -15.72 30.02 15.13
C LYS A 16 -16.36 28.65 14.81
N GLU A 17 -15.53 27.69 14.42
CA GLU A 17 -15.57 26.34 15.01
C GLU A 17 -14.13 25.84 15.20
N LYS A 18 -13.73 25.55 16.45
CA LYS A 18 -12.38 25.07 16.73
C LYS A 18 -12.29 23.59 16.34
N VAL A 19 -11.78 23.33 15.14
CA VAL A 19 -11.52 21.99 14.57
C VAL A 19 -10.71 21.08 15.52
N TYR A 20 -9.84 21.68 16.35
CA TYR A 20 -9.06 20.97 17.36
C TYR A 20 -9.19 21.63 18.73
N LEU A 21 -9.16 20.81 19.79
CA LEU A 21 -8.99 21.28 21.18
C LEU A 21 -7.66 22.03 21.34
N LYS A 22 -7.61 23.03 22.21
CA LYS A 22 -6.46 23.93 22.42
C LYS A 22 -5.16 23.11 22.63
N GLY A 23 -4.21 23.22 21.69
CA GLY A 23 -2.90 22.56 21.73
C GLY A 23 -2.85 21.13 21.17
N LYS A 24 -3.96 20.58 20.68
CA LYS A 24 -4.02 19.22 20.06
C LYS A 24 -3.92 19.23 18.53
N ASP A 25 -3.92 20.42 17.96
CA ASP A 25 -3.62 20.70 16.56
C ASP A 25 -2.13 20.55 16.25
N LYS A 26 -1.24 20.59 17.24
CA LYS A 26 0.21 20.55 16.98
C LYS A 26 0.71 19.16 16.60
N ILE A 27 1.66 19.13 15.66
CA ILE A 27 2.41 17.96 15.20
C ILE A 27 3.84 18.12 15.71
N VAL A 28 4.30 17.19 16.53
CA VAL A 28 5.63 17.24 17.17
C VAL A 28 6.30 15.85 17.08
N PRO A 29 7.47 15.73 16.41
CA PRO A 29 8.11 16.77 15.61
C PRO A 29 7.27 17.13 14.37
N PRO A 30 7.33 18.36 13.85
CA PRO A 30 6.62 18.78 12.65
C PRO A 30 6.90 17.84 11.48
N PHE A 31 5.90 17.57 10.66
CA PHE A 31 6.11 16.79 9.44
C PHE A 31 6.83 17.65 8.41
N ARG A 32 8.02 17.21 8.03
CA ARG A 32 8.87 17.91 7.08
C ARG A 32 8.62 17.39 5.68
N PHE A 33 7.74 18.07 4.95
CA PHE A 33 7.43 17.74 3.55
C PHE A 33 8.41 18.37 2.55
N GLY A 34 9.49 19.01 3.03
CA GLY A 34 10.54 19.63 2.21
C GLY A 34 10.16 20.99 1.58
N VAL A 35 8.87 21.29 1.49
CA VAL A 35 8.31 22.58 1.03
C VAL A 35 7.69 23.42 2.14
N GLU A 36 7.18 22.78 3.19
CA GLU A 36 6.62 23.41 4.40
C GLU A 36 6.81 22.43 5.58
N ASP A 37 7.14 22.96 6.75
CA ASP A 37 7.13 22.19 7.99
C ASP A 37 5.72 22.25 8.58
N VAL A 38 5.01 21.15 8.44
CA VAL A 38 3.61 21.04 8.87
C VAL A 38 3.61 20.73 10.35
N ALA A 39 3.59 21.80 11.13
CA ALA A 39 3.54 21.77 12.59
C ALA A 39 2.10 21.68 13.12
N THR A 40 1.07 21.74 12.25
CA THR A 40 -0.33 21.68 12.65
C THR A 40 -1.18 20.75 11.78
N LYS A 41 -2.08 19.99 12.40
CA LYS A 41 -3.04 19.07 11.77
C LYS A 41 -4.06 19.81 10.90
N MET A 42 -4.25 21.10 11.16
CA MET A 42 -5.10 22.00 10.37
C MET A 42 -4.70 22.05 8.88
N TRP A 43 -3.42 21.80 8.59
CA TRP A 43 -2.91 21.74 7.22
C TRP A 43 -3.56 20.60 6.40
N PHE A 44 -3.64 19.40 6.98
CA PHE A 44 -4.30 18.25 6.35
C PHE A 44 -5.82 18.39 6.32
N HIS A 45 -6.40 19.00 7.36
CA HIS A 45 -7.81 19.33 7.38
C HIS A 45 -8.19 20.24 6.21
N LYS A 46 -7.43 21.32 5.97
CA LYS A 46 -7.65 22.20 4.81
C LYS A 46 -7.50 21.46 3.47
N LEU A 47 -6.57 20.52 3.36
CA LEU A 47 -6.37 19.69 2.15
C LEU A 47 -7.50 18.68 1.90
N ALA A 48 -8.09 18.13 2.96
CA ALA A 48 -9.07 17.05 2.87
C ALA A 48 -10.49 17.52 2.52
N TYR A 49 -10.86 18.77 2.82
CA TYR A 49 -12.25 19.26 2.76
C TYR A 49 -12.47 20.47 1.81
N PRO A 50 -13.57 20.53 1.02
CA PRO A 50 -13.90 21.67 0.16
C PRO A 50 -14.39 22.93 0.90
N GLY A 51 -14.36 24.10 0.26
CA GLY A 51 -14.84 25.39 0.81
C GLY A 51 -13.85 26.12 1.73
N GLN A 52 -12.70 25.50 1.99
CA GLN A 52 -11.56 26.12 2.66
C GLN A 52 -10.70 26.80 1.59
N CYS A 53 -10.24 28.04 1.84
CA CYS A 53 -9.14 28.58 1.06
C CYS A 53 -7.90 27.71 1.36
N LEU A 54 -7.59 26.83 0.41
CA LEU A 54 -6.27 26.22 0.34
C LEU A 54 -5.27 27.36 0.38
N THR A 55 -4.22 27.21 1.17
CA THR A 55 -3.11 28.16 1.11
C THR A 55 -2.67 28.22 -0.34
N ASN A 56 -2.39 29.43 -0.84
CA ASN A 56 -1.87 29.65 -2.17
C ASN A 56 -0.41 29.17 -2.22
N SER A 57 -0.20 27.89 -1.94
CA SER A 57 1.05 27.17 -2.09
C SER A 57 1.13 26.87 -3.57
N VAL A 58 1.41 27.92 -4.35
CA VAL A 58 1.74 27.80 -5.77
C VAL A 58 2.78 26.68 -5.88
N ARG A 59 2.52 25.69 -6.73
CA ARG A 59 3.60 24.81 -7.20
C ARG A 59 4.71 25.72 -7.72
N LYS A 60 5.80 25.78 -6.96
CA LYS A 60 7.12 25.66 -7.54
C LYS A 60 7.36 24.16 -7.74
N TYR A 61 6.76 23.54 -8.76
CA TYR A 61 7.56 22.53 -9.46
C TYR A 61 8.68 23.36 -10.06
N ALA A 62 9.89 23.17 -9.54
CA ALA A 62 10.94 24.18 -9.37
C ALA A 62 11.01 24.86 -7.98
N LYS A 63 11.04 24.12 -6.87
CA LYS A 63 12.38 24.13 -6.24
C LYS A 63 13.18 23.39 -7.29
N GLU A 64 14.10 24.08 -7.97
CA GLU A 64 15.11 23.37 -8.75
C GLU A 64 15.47 22.12 -7.96
N PRO A 65 15.56 20.94 -8.59
CA PRO A 65 16.16 19.79 -7.92
C PRO A 65 17.34 20.35 -7.12
N LYS A 66 17.34 20.21 -5.77
CA LYS A 66 18.46 20.78 -5.00
C LYS A 66 19.80 20.20 -5.48
N VAL A 67 19.72 19.11 -6.24
CA VAL A 67 20.74 18.41 -6.99
C VAL A 67 20.25 18.27 -8.43
N LYS A 68 20.86 18.92 -9.43
CA LYS A 68 20.54 18.66 -10.85
C LYS A 68 21.20 17.35 -11.25
N PHE A 69 20.43 16.36 -11.72
CA PHE A 69 20.99 15.06 -12.05
C PHE A 69 20.35 14.38 -13.25
N THR A 70 21.06 13.40 -13.79
CA THR A 70 20.53 12.41 -14.74
C THR A 70 21.05 11.02 -14.41
N THR A 71 20.47 10.00 -15.01
CA THR A 71 20.90 8.60 -14.87
C THR A 71 21.32 8.00 -16.21
N THR A 72 22.04 6.89 -16.18
CA THR A 72 22.30 6.03 -17.33
C THR A 72 21.75 4.63 -17.10
N ASP A 73 21.72 3.82 -18.14
CA ASP A 73 21.35 2.40 -18.07
C ASP A 73 22.57 1.47 -18.02
N CYS A 74 22.31 0.16 -18.05
CA CYS A 74 23.37 -0.86 -18.12
C CYS A 74 24.08 -0.92 -19.47
N LEU A 75 23.50 -0.39 -20.54
CA LEU A 75 24.12 -0.35 -21.86
C LEU A 75 25.25 0.68 -21.90
N PHE A 76 25.08 1.81 -21.21
CA PHE A 76 26.15 2.79 -21.00
C PHE A 76 27.39 2.16 -20.37
N PHE A 77 27.23 1.39 -19.29
CA PHE A 77 28.32 0.65 -18.63
C PHE A 77 29.05 -0.26 -19.63
N LYS A 78 28.32 -1.10 -20.37
CA LYS A 78 28.93 -1.99 -21.37
C LYS A 78 29.69 -1.21 -22.45
N THR A 79 29.12 -0.11 -22.91
CA THR A 79 29.67 0.70 -24.00
C THR A 79 30.97 1.39 -23.59
N ILE A 80 31.02 1.98 -22.38
CA ILE A 80 32.23 2.68 -21.90
C ILE A 80 33.35 1.71 -21.55
N HIS A 81 33.04 0.53 -20.99
CA HIS A 81 34.02 -0.52 -20.76
C HIS A 81 34.62 -1.06 -22.06
N ALA A 82 33.78 -1.36 -23.06
CA ALA A 82 34.26 -1.84 -24.36
C ALA A 82 35.16 -0.81 -25.07
N LEU A 83 34.83 0.48 -24.95
CA LEU A 83 35.70 1.54 -25.47
C LEU A 83 37.02 1.63 -24.71
N TYR A 84 36.99 1.49 -23.38
CA TYR A 84 38.18 1.54 -22.55
C TYR A 84 39.16 0.42 -22.84
N GLU A 85 38.67 -0.82 -23.00
CA GLU A 85 39.52 -1.96 -23.40
C GLU A 85 40.23 -1.70 -24.74
N LYS A 86 39.50 -1.18 -25.73
CA LYS A 86 40.09 -0.79 -27.03
C LYS A 86 41.09 0.35 -26.89
N PHE A 87 40.76 1.34 -26.06
CA PHE A 87 41.63 2.48 -25.77
C PHE A 87 42.95 2.02 -25.18
N ILE A 88 42.94 1.11 -24.20
CA ILE A 88 44.16 0.56 -23.60
C ILE A 88 44.92 -0.33 -24.61
N ALA A 89 44.23 -1.24 -25.30
CA ALA A 89 44.85 -2.12 -26.29
C ALA A 89 45.56 -1.35 -27.42
N GLN A 90 45.03 -0.19 -27.79
CA GLN A 90 45.61 0.70 -28.80
C GLN A 90 46.53 1.78 -28.20
N LYS A 91 47.19 1.50 -27.07
CA LYS A 91 48.17 2.40 -26.43
C LYS A 91 47.60 3.80 -26.14
N LYS A 92 46.36 3.86 -25.64
CA LYS A 92 45.63 5.10 -25.30
C LYS A 92 45.34 5.99 -26.52
N ASN A 93 44.97 5.38 -27.65
CA ASN A 93 44.61 6.08 -28.88
C ASN A 93 43.36 6.96 -28.70
N LEU A 94 43.55 8.28 -28.64
CA LEU A 94 42.47 9.26 -28.46
C LEU A 94 41.51 9.37 -29.65
N SER A 95 41.89 8.93 -30.85
CA SER A 95 41.00 8.98 -32.03
C SER A 95 39.75 8.09 -31.89
N LEU A 96 39.73 7.18 -30.91
CA LEU A 96 38.57 6.37 -30.58
C LEU A 96 37.46 7.16 -29.86
N ILE A 97 37.80 8.33 -29.29
CA ILE A 97 36.89 9.18 -28.52
C ILE A 97 36.38 10.27 -29.46
N THR A 98 35.17 10.09 -29.99
CA THR A 98 34.59 11.01 -30.98
C THR A 98 33.19 11.48 -30.60
N ALA A 99 32.77 12.62 -31.14
CA ALA A 99 31.45 13.20 -30.89
C ALA A 99 30.30 12.37 -31.50
N GLN A 100 30.62 11.39 -32.36
CA GLN A 100 29.69 10.46 -32.99
C GLN A 100 29.57 9.14 -32.23
N HIS A 101 30.41 8.89 -31.22
CA HIS A 101 30.34 7.66 -30.44
C HIS A 101 29.06 7.61 -29.58
N ALA A 102 28.50 6.42 -29.33
CA ALA A 102 27.23 6.28 -28.58
C ALA A 102 27.25 6.92 -27.18
N ILE A 103 28.43 6.97 -26.52
CA ILE A 103 28.65 7.66 -25.23
C ILE A 103 28.37 9.16 -25.34
N ALA A 104 28.71 9.79 -26.47
CA ALA A 104 28.42 11.20 -26.73
C ALA A 104 26.91 11.48 -26.68
N ASP A 105 26.08 10.54 -27.16
CA ASP A 105 24.63 10.71 -27.15
C ASP A 105 24.03 10.58 -25.74
N TYR A 106 24.61 9.75 -24.86
CA TYR A 106 24.25 9.75 -23.44
C TYR A 106 24.55 11.10 -22.79
N ILE A 107 25.74 11.65 -23.05
CA ILE A 107 26.18 12.94 -22.50
C ILE A 107 25.29 14.08 -22.98
N ARG A 108 24.81 14.03 -24.24
CA ARG A 108 23.84 14.98 -24.78
C ARG A 108 22.41 14.78 -24.28
N GLY A 109 22.14 13.75 -23.47
CA GLY A 109 20.80 13.42 -22.98
C GLY A 109 19.89 12.76 -24.03
N ARG A 110 20.41 12.31 -25.17
CA ARG A 110 19.62 11.80 -26.30
C ARG A 110 19.34 10.30 -26.26
N LYS A 111 19.98 9.56 -25.35
CA LYS A 111 19.86 8.09 -25.25
C LYS A 111 18.85 7.59 -24.22
N MET A 112 18.55 8.39 -23.20
CA MET A 112 17.64 8.00 -22.11
C MET A 112 16.32 8.74 -22.27
N LEU A 113 15.19 8.03 -22.11
CA LEU A 113 13.89 8.69 -21.89
C LEU A 113 13.95 9.48 -20.58
N CYS A 114 13.41 10.69 -20.59
CA CYS A 114 13.53 11.66 -19.51
C CYS A 114 15.00 12.04 -19.16
N GLY A 115 15.96 11.79 -20.07
CA GLY A 115 17.37 12.09 -19.86
C GLY A 115 17.69 13.58 -20.00
N SER A 116 18.48 14.12 -19.08
CA SER A 116 18.97 15.50 -19.20
C SER A 116 20.37 15.55 -19.82
N PRO A 117 20.68 16.54 -20.68
CA PRO A 117 22.04 16.79 -21.12
C PRO A 117 22.96 17.04 -19.92
N TRP A 118 24.10 16.35 -19.87
CA TRP A 118 24.93 16.30 -18.67
C TRP A 118 25.54 17.66 -18.28
N HIS A 119 25.73 18.57 -19.24
CA HIS A 119 26.22 19.93 -18.95
C HIS A 119 25.23 20.74 -18.09
N LEU A 120 23.94 20.38 -18.09
CA LEU A 120 22.90 20.99 -17.24
C LEU A 120 22.75 20.29 -15.88
N CYS A 121 23.52 19.23 -15.64
CA CYS A 121 23.49 18.46 -14.39
C CYS A 121 24.69 18.81 -13.50
N ASP A 122 24.52 18.61 -12.20
CA ASP A 122 25.59 18.62 -11.20
C ASP A 122 26.11 17.20 -10.98
N HIS A 123 25.19 16.23 -11.01
CA HIS A 123 25.50 14.82 -10.79
C HIS A 123 25.01 13.90 -11.91
N VAL A 124 25.73 12.81 -12.12
CA VAL A 124 25.31 11.74 -13.03
C VAL A 124 25.43 10.41 -12.32
N PHE A 125 24.33 9.66 -12.27
CA PHE A 125 24.32 8.30 -11.75
C PHE A 125 24.49 7.28 -12.87
N PHE A 126 25.39 6.33 -12.66
CA PHE A 126 25.55 5.19 -13.54
C PHE A 126 25.77 3.94 -12.70
N ILE A 127 25.32 2.82 -13.25
CA ILE A 127 25.43 1.52 -12.60
C ILE A 127 26.73 0.86 -13.07
N ILE A 128 27.49 0.30 -12.14
CA ILE A 128 28.76 -0.38 -12.40
C ILE A 128 28.61 -1.86 -12.04
N HIS A 129 28.96 -2.76 -12.96
CA HIS A 129 28.91 -4.21 -12.71
C HIS A 129 30.31 -4.77 -12.49
N MET A 130 30.49 -5.51 -11.39
CA MET A 130 31.67 -6.33 -11.15
C MET A 130 31.35 -7.77 -11.56
N GLU A 131 31.65 -8.13 -12.80
CA GLU A 131 31.25 -9.42 -13.40
C GLU A 131 31.71 -10.64 -12.58
N THR A 132 32.95 -10.65 -12.11
CA THR A 132 33.51 -11.76 -11.31
C THR A 132 32.80 -11.94 -9.98
N GLU A 133 32.30 -10.86 -9.39
CA GLU A 133 31.60 -10.87 -8.10
C GLU A 133 30.07 -10.93 -8.26
N SER A 134 29.56 -10.86 -9.49
CA SER A 134 28.12 -10.69 -9.79
C SER A 134 27.49 -9.58 -8.94
N HIS A 135 28.20 -8.45 -8.83
CA HIS A 135 27.89 -7.39 -7.87
C HIS A 135 27.69 -6.05 -8.57
N TRP A 136 26.67 -5.30 -8.13
CA TRP A 136 26.32 -3.99 -8.68
C TRP A 136 26.72 -2.88 -7.71
N ILE A 137 27.27 -1.80 -8.26
CA ILE A 137 27.74 -0.62 -7.56
C ILE A 137 27.07 0.61 -8.15
N LEU A 138 26.73 1.58 -7.31
CA LEU A 138 26.27 2.89 -7.77
C LEU A 138 27.49 3.80 -7.94
N GLY A 139 27.75 4.22 -9.17
CA GLY A 139 28.64 5.31 -9.50
C GLY A 139 27.87 6.63 -9.54
N ARG A 140 28.40 7.66 -8.88
CA ARG A 140 27.90 9.03 -8.92
C ARG A 140 29.03 9.96 -9.30
N LEU A 141 29.04 10.44 -10.55
CA LEU A 141 29.91 11.53 -10.93
C LEU A 141 29.36 12.83 -10.35
N ASN A 142 30.20 13.58 -9.65
CA ASN A 142 30.02 15.01 -9.43
C ASN A 142 30.86 15.74 -10.48
N ILE A 143 30.20 16.46 -11.39
CA ILE A 143 30.87 17.13 -12.52
C ILE A 143 31.74 18.29 -12.01
N GLU A 144 31.24 19.04 -11.01
CA GLU A 144 31.93 20.19 -10.45
C GLU A 144 33.17 19.79 -9.66
N GLU A 145 33.03 18.76 -8.80
CA GLU A 145 34.15 18.26 -8.00
C GLU A 145 35.10 17.37 -8.80
N ARG A 146 34.76 17.03 -10.06
CA ARG A 146 35.52 16.11 -10.91
C ARG A 146 35.80 14.76 -10.23
N ARG A 147 34.79 14.24 -9.52
CA ARG A 147 34.90 13.04 -8.67
C ARG A 147 33.85 12.00 -9.01
N VAL A 148 34.26 10.75 -9.13
CA VAL A 148 33.37 9.59 -9.21
C VAL A 148 33.24 8.99 -7.82
N TYR A 149 32.08 9.14 -7.21
CA TYR A 149 31.76 8.53 -5.94
C TYR A 149 31.22 7.12 -6.14
N MET A 150 31.84 6.17 -5.45
CA MET A 150 31.54 4.75 -5.53
C MET A 150 30.81 4.31 -4.26
N TYR A 151 29.53 3.97 -4.40
CA TYR A 151 28.73 3.44 -3.31
C TYR A 151 28.66 1.92 -3.42
N ASN A 152 29.34 1.23 -2.50
CA ASN A 152 29.53 -0.21 -2.53
C ASN A 152 28.95 -0.86 -1.26
N SER A 153 27.95 -1.73 -1.43
CA SER A 153 27.38 -2.56 -0.34
C SER A 153 28.15 -3.86 -0.10
N LEU A 154 29.31 -4.05 -0.74
CA LEU A 154 30.16 -5.22 -0.61
C LEU A 154 31.63 -4.84 -0.44
N SER A 155 31.97 -4.34 0.74
CA SER A 155 33.27 -3.74 1.08
C SER A 155 34.21 -4.74 1.76
N THR A 156 35.29 -5.11 1.08
CA THR A 156 36.50 -5.72 1.66
C THR A 156 37.72 -5.19 0.90
N ALA A 157 38.93 -5.26 1.47
CA ALA A 157 40.13 -4.71 0.81
C ALA A 157 40.33 -5.23 -0.64
N MET A 158 40.11 -6.53 -0.88
CA MET A 158 40.19 -7.11 -2.22
C MET A 158 39.07 -6.62 -3.14
N LYS A 159 37.83 -6.57 -2.63
CA LYS A 159 36.65 -6.17 -3.42
C LYS A 159 36.66 -4.68 -3.74
N ASP A 160 37.16 -3.85 -2.82
CA ASP A 160 37.33 -2.42 -3.02
C ASP A 160 38.36 -2.14 -4.12
N SER A 161 39.48 -2.90 -4.16
CA SER A 161 40.45 -2.79 -5.25
C SER A 161 39.83 -3.13 -6.61
N ALA A 162 39.01 -4.18 -6.67
CA ALA A 162 38.30 -4.57 -7.89
C ALA A 162 37.22 -3.53 -8.28
N ALA A 163 36.52 -2.96 -7.32
CA ALA A 163 35.52 -1.93 -7.52
C ALA A 163 36.13 -0.63 -8.05
N ILE A 164 37.30 -0.22 -7.53
CA ILE A 164 38.07 0.93 -8.04
C ILE A 164 38.50 0.70 -9.49
N LYS A 165 38.94 -0.53 -9.83
CA LYS A 165 39.26 -0.90 -11.22
C LYS A 165 38.03 -0.80 -12.13
N ALA A 166 36.86 -1.25 -11.66
CA ALA A 166 35.61 -1.16 -12.41
C ALA A 166 35.15 0.30 -12.64
N CYS A 167 35.58 1.26 -11.81
CA CYS A 167 35.31 2.68 -12.00
C CYS A 167 36.27 3.36 -13.02
N GLN A 168 37.42 2.75 -13.35
CA GLN A 168 38.44 3.39 -14.19
C GLN A 168 37.96 3.81 -15.59
N PRO A 169 37.15 3.02 -16.32
CA PRO A 169 36.65 3.43 -17.63
C PRO A 169 35.91 4.76 -17.60
N PHE A 170 35.09 4.97 -16.57
CA PHE A 170 34.36 6.23 -16.35
C PHE A 170 35.33 7.37 -16.02
N ALA A 171 36.24 7.13 -15.07
CA ALA A 171 37.20 8.13 -14.61
C ALA A 171 38.13 8.63 -15.72
N VAL A 172 38.59 7.73 -16.60
CA VAL A 172 39.58 8.04 -17.63
C VAL A 172 38.95 8.60 -18.91
N LEU A 173 37.83 8.05 -19.38
CA LEU A 173 37.28 8.41 -20.69
C LEU A 173 36.37 9.64 -20.66
N LEU A 174 35.58 9.83 -19.60
CA LEU A 174 34.61 10.92 -19.54
C LEU A 174 35.23 12.32 -19.64
N PRO A 175 36.40 12.62 -19.02
CA PRO A 175 37.09 13.90 -19.21
C PRO A 175 37.36 14.24 -20.68
N HIS A 176 37.76 13.24 -21.47
CA HIS A 176 38.04 13.39 -22.89
C HIS A 176 36.75 13.62 -23.70
N PHE A 177 35.66 12.92 -23.36
CA PHE A 177 34.36 13.20 -23.96
C PHE A 177 33.85 14.60 -23.64
N PHE A 178 33.99 15.07 -22.40
CA PHE A 178 33.55 16.41 -22.01
C PHE A 178 34.30 17.50 -22.80
N ALA A 179 35.58 17.28 -23.12
CA ALA A 179 36.36 18.21 -23.94
C ALA A 179 35.87 18.32 -25.41
N LEU A 180 35.06 17.38 -25.90
CA LEU A 180 34.48 17.44 -27.25
C LEU A 180 33.25 18.35 -27.34
N PHE A 181 32.70 18.80 -26.21
CA PHE A 181 31.43 19.54 -26.14
C PHE A 181 31.67 20.95 -25.60
N ASP A 182 31.52 21.96 -26.45
CA ASP A 182 31.65 23.37 -26.04
C ASP A 182 30.57 23.79 -25.03
N GLU A 183 29.47 23.05 -24.95
CA GLU A 183 28.39 23.27 -23.97
C GLU A 183 28.90 23.22 -22.53
N PHE A 184 29.85 22.33 -22.21
CA PHE A 184 30.45 22.29 -20.87
C PHE A 184 31.24 23.56 -20.55
N LYS A 185 31.90 24.16 -21.55
CA LYS A 185 32.60 25.45 -21.37
C LYS A 185 31.61 26.58 -21.16
N LYS A 186 30.51 26.59 -21.94
CA LYS A 186 29.46 27.62 -21.85
C LYS A 186 28.79 27.64 -20.48
N GLU A 187 28.60 26.47 -19.88
CA GLU A 187 28.06 26.31 -18.52
C GLU A 187 29.14 26.44 -17.41
N ASN A 188 30.35 26.90 -17.75
CA ASN A 188 31.51 27.03 -16.83
C ASN A 188 31.85 25.75 -16.05
N LYS A 189 31.59 24.57 -16.61
CA LYS A 189 31.96 23.29 -15.98
C LYS A 189 33.47 23.07 -16.08
N PRO A 190 34.11 22.42 -15.09
CA PRO A 190 35.56 22.26 -15.06
C PRO A 190 36.04 21.23 -16.10
N ILE A 191 36.56 21.70 -17.23
CA ILE A 191 37.14 20.87 -18.28
C ILE A 191 38.66 20.74 -18.06
N CYS A 192 39.08 19.54 -17.69
CA CYS A 192 40.45 19.08 -17.66
C CYS A 192 40.49 17.64 -18.19
N LEU A 193 41.57 17.24 -18.85
CA LEU A 193 41.73 15.89 -19.41
C LEU A 193 42.22 14.86 -18.38
N ASP A 194 42.68 15.31 -17.21
CA ASP A 194 43.11 14.43 -16.13
C ASP A 194 41.96 13.50 -15.71
N PRO A 195 42.23 12.22 -15.42
CA PRO A 195 41.21 11.30 -14.94
C PRO A 195 40.48 11.83 -13.71
N PHE A 196 39.18 11.54 -13.60
CA PHE A 196 38.42 11.85 -12.39
C PHE A 196 38.94 11.05 -11.19
N GLU A 197 38.98 11.69 -10.02
CA GLU A 197 39.31 11.00 -8.78
C GLU A 197 38.16 10.04 -8.42
N VAL A 198 38.48 8.77 -8.15
CA VAL A 198 37.49 7.78 -7.68
C VAL A 198 37.50 7.77 -6.16
N VAL A 199 36.37 8.14 -5.56
CA VAL A 199 36.20 8.27 -4.12
C VAL A 199 35.26 7.17 -3.62
N LYS A 200 35.75 6.33 -2.72
CA LYS A 200 34.90 5.36 -2.01
C LYS A 200 34.05 6.10 -0.97
N VAL A 201 32.76 5.78 -0.92
CA VAL A 201 31.88 6.28 0.14
C VAL A 201 31.91 5.31 1.32
N ASP A 202 32.37 5.79 2.47
CA ASP A 202 32.48 5.01 3.70
C ASP A 202 31.21 5.04 4.55
N GLY A 203 31.12 4.11 5.51
CA GLY A 203 30.00 4.04 6.47
C GLY A 203 28.69 3.53 5.87
N LEU A 204 28.73 2.93 4.67
CA LEU A 204 27.55 2.38 4.02
C LEU A 204 27.12 1.04 4.65
N PRO A 205 25.81 0.77 4.72
CA PRO A 205 25.31 -0.54 5.11
C PRO A 205 25.76 -1.59 4.10
N GLN A 206 26.14 -2.77 4.60
CA GLN A 206 26.70 -3.86 3.82
C GLN A 206 25.67 -4.97 3.61
N GLN A 207 25.67 -5.59 2.43
CA GLN A 207 24.75 -6.65 2.08
C GLN A 207 25.18 -7.99 2.70
N THR A 208 24.19 -8.80 3.06
CA THR A 208 24.39 -10.17 3.57
C THR A 208 23.83 -11.24 2.63
N SER A 209 23.21 -10.80 1.52
CA SER A 209 22.50 -11.58 0.51
C SER A 209 22.71 -10.95 -0.89
N ASN A 210 22.26 -11.63 -1.95
CA ASN A 210 22.37 -11.18 -3.34
C ASN A 210 21.36 -10.08 -3.70
N ASP A 211 21.42 -8.95 -2.99
CA ASP A 211 20.45 -7.85 -3.10
C ASP A 211 21.08 -6.51 -3.48
N CYS A 212 22.30 -6.53 -4.03
CA CYS A 212 23.07 -5.34 -4.42
C CYS A 212 22.28 -4.34 -5.28
N GLY A 213 21.40 -4.80 -6.16
CA GLY A 213 20.52 -3.92 -6.95
C GLY A 213 19.56 -3.08 -6.09
N CYS A 214 19.03 -3.63 -4.99
CA CYS A 214 18.19 -2.88 -4.05
C CYS A 214 19.00 -1.83 -3.29
N PHE A 215 20.24 -2.16 -2.89
CA PHE A 215 21.16 -1.20 -2.27
C PHE A 215 21.50 -0.05 -3.24
N VAL A 216 21.86 -0.37 -4.50
CA VAL A 216 22.18 0.61 -5.56
C VAL A 216 21.03 1.61 -5.76
N ALA A 217 19.81 1.10 -5.97
CA ALA A 217 18.64 1.96 -6.17
C ALA A 217 18.39 2.88 -4.95
N SER A 218 18.58 2.33 -3.75
CA SER A 218 18.29 3.05 -2.51
C SER A 218 19.35 4.08 -2.17
N PHE A 219 20.64 3.80 -2.42
CA PHE A 219 21.71 4.79 -2.27
C PHE A 219 21.47 6.01 -3.17
N ALA A 220 21.01 5.78 -4.41
CA ALA A 220 20.64 6.86 -5.31
C ALA A 220 19.46 7.66 -4.76
N GLU A 221 18.37 7.00 -4.33
CA GLU A 221 17.22 7.67 -3.72
C GLU A 221 17.57 8.48 -2.48
N TYR A 222 18.35 7.93 -1.54
CA TYR A 222 18.76 8.65 -0.33
C TYR A 222 19.54 9.92 -0.69
N PHE A 223 20.45 9.84 -1.66
CA PHE A 223 21.19 11.02 -2.09
C PHE A 223 20.30 12.05 -2.81
N ILE A 224 19.44 11.61 -3.73
CA ILE A 224 18.50 12.48 -4.46
C ILE A 224 17.57 13.20 -3.47
N ASP A 225 17.09 12.50 -2.45
CA ASP A 225 16.26 13.04 -1.38
C ASP A 225 17.05 13.89 -0.36
N MET A 226 18.39 13.95 -0.49
CA MET A 226 19.33 14.54 0.49
C MET A 226 19.11 14.02 1.91
N LYS A 227 18.85 12.72 2.04
CA LYS A 227 18.70 12.02 3.31
C LYS A 227 20.00 11.27 3.63
N PRO A 228 20.40 11.21 4.90
CA PRO A 228 21.50 10.35 5.30
C PRO A 228 21.13 8.88 5.04
N ILE A 229 22.10 8.10 4.58
CA ILE A 229 21.94 6.66 4.41
C ILE A 229 21.96 6.03 5.82
N PRO A 230 20.94 5.24 6.19
CA PRO A 230 20.89 4.64 7.52
C PRO A 230 21.98 3.55 7.68
N PRO A 231 22.57 3.41 8.88
CA PRO A 231 23.59 2.39 9.15
C PRO A 231 23.01 0.97 9.14
N ILE A 232 21.70 0.83 9.42
CA ILE A 232 20.95 -0.42 9.31
C ILE A 232 20.05 -0.32 8.08
N PHE A 233 20.23 -1.24 7.14
CA PHE A 233 19.47 -1.29 5.90
C PHE A 233 18.62 -2.55 5.82
N ASP A 234 17.31 -2.37 5.92
CA ASP A 234 16.33 -3.44 5.76
C ASP A 234 16.05 -3.64 4.25
N VAL A 235 16.83 -4.53 3.64
CA VAL A 235 16.77 -4.78 2.20
C VAL A 235 15.46 -5.43 1.77
N GLU A 236 14.86 -6.27 2.62
CA GLU A 236 13.56 -6.90 2.35
C GLU A 236 12.47 -5.82 2.25
N LYS A 237 12.44 -4.87 3.21
CA LYS A 237 11.52 -3.74 3.18
C LYS A 237 11.66 -2.89 1.92
N HIS A 238 12.90 -2.63 1.50
CA HIS A 238 13.15 -1.81 0.31
C HIS A 238 12.80 -2.55 -0.99
N ARG A 239 13.07 -3.85 -1.05
CA ARG A 239 12.64 -4.71 -2.17
C ARG A 239 11.12 -4.73 -2.29
N ASP A 240 10.40 -4.93 -1.18
CA ASP A 240 8.94 -4.92 -1.17
C ASP A 240 8.37 -3.57 -1.62
N ARG A 241 8.95 -2.46 -1.14
CA ARG A 241 8.54 -1.12 -1.55
C ARG A 241 8.70 -0.92 -3.06
N LEU A 242 9.85 -1.32 -3.62
CA LEU A 242 10.13 -1.19 -5.05
C LEU A 242 9.18 -2.05 -5.89
N ALA A 243 8.93 -3.30 -5.48
CA ALA A 243 7.99 -4.20 -6.16
C ALA A 243 6.58 -3.58 -6.22
N VAL A 244 6.10 -3.03 -5.11
CA VAL A 244 4.79 -2.36 -5.03
C VAL A 244 4.76 -1.08 -5.89
N LEU A 245 5.83 -0.29 -5.86
CA LEU A 245 5.91 0.97 -6.61
C LEU A 245 5.92 0.72 -8.12
N PHE A 246 6.71 -0.25 -8.60
CA PHE A 246 6.79 -0.61 -10.01
C PHE A 246 5.48 -1.25 -10.50
N TYR A 247 4.85 -2.11 -9.70
CA TYR A 247 3.53 -2.63 -10.02
C TYR A 247 2.50 -1.50 -10.13
N LYS A 248 2.46 -0.56 -9.18
CA LYS A 248 1.55 0.59 -9.25
C LYS A 248 1.79 1.42 -10.51
N TYR A 249 3.05 1.71 -10.85
CA TYR A 249 3.41 2.46 -12.05
C TYR A 249 2.96 1.76 -13.33
N ALA A 250 3.26 0.46 -13.47
CA ALA A 250 2.81 -0.35 -14.59
C ALA A 250 1.28 -0.36 -14.72
N ARG A 251 0.55 -0.46 -13.60
CA ARG A 251 -0.92 -0.48 -13.60
C ARG A 251 -1.55 0.88 -13.89
N MET A 252 -0.93 1.99 -13.46
CA MET A 252 -1.37 3.34 -13.85
C MET A 252 -1.28 3.51 -15.37
N LYS A 253 -0.19 3.06 -15.99
CA LYS A 253 -0.07 3.04 -17.47
C LYS A 253 -1.15 2.19 -18.14
N GLU A 254 -1.37 0.97 -17.64
CA GLU A 254 -2.33 0.03 -18.26
C GLU A 254 -3.80 0.41 -18.09
N VAL A 255 -4.19 1.09 -17.00
CA VAL A 255 -5.61 1.36 -16.66
C VAL A 255 -6.02 2.78 -16.96
N GLU A 256 -5.11 3.74 -16.78
CA GLU A 256 -5.40 5.17 -16.90
C GLU A 256 -4.91 5.75 -18.22
N PHE A 257 -4.30 4.92 -19.11
CA PHE A 257 -3.69 5.34 -20.38
C PHE A 257 -2.74 6.54 -20.20
N ILE A 258 -2.04 6.61 -19.05
CA ILE A 258 -1.08 7.67 -18.76
C ILE A 258 0.23 7.29 -19.45
N ASP A 259 0.36 7.71 -20.70
CA ASP A 259 1.67 7.83 -21.35
C ASP A 259 2.24 9.20 -20.99
N SER A 260 3.48 9.25 -20.50
CA SER A 260 4.16 10.55 -20.32
C SER A 260 4.55 11.13 -21.68
N GLU A 261 4.62 12.45 -21.81
CA GLU A 261 4.99 13.13 -23.06
C GLU A 261 6.35 12.66 -23.64
N ASP A 262 7.26 12.19 -22.78
CA ASP A 262 8.57 11.62 -23.14
C ASP A 262 8.54 10.15 -23.60
N GLU A 263 7.41 9.44 -23.43
CA GLU A 263 7.27 8.01 -23.71
C GLU A 263 6.53 7.72 -25.04
N ALA A 264 6.23 8.76 -25.85
CA ALA A 264 5.69 8.59 -27.19
C ALA A 264 6.72 7.85 -28.08
N PRO A 265 6.38 6.69 -28.68
CA PRO A 265 7.36 5.85 -29.33
C PRO A 265 7.89 6.49 -30.63
N PRO A 266 9.22 6.48 -30.87
CA PRO A 266 9.76 6.51 -32.21
C PRO A 266 9.27 5.27 -32.97
N LYS A 267 8.92 5.42 -34.25
CA LYS A 267 8.10 4.49 -35.05
C LYS A 267 8.56 3.02 -35.18
N ASP A 268 9.69 2.57 -34.62
CA ASP A 268 10.29 1.28 -34.98
C ASP A 268 10.74 0.39 -33.79
N TYR A 269 9.97 0.25 -32.71
CA TYR A 269 10.39 -0.61 -31.59
C TYR A 269 9.27 -1.43 -30.94
N VAL A 270 8.80 -2.47 -31.64
CA VAL A 270 8.01 -3.56 -31.02
C VAL A 270 8.53 -4.91 -31.53
N HIS A 271 9.53 -5.48 -30.84
CA HIS A 271 9.67 -6.94 -30.86
C HIS A 271 10.38 -7.49 -29.62
N ASN A 272 9.79 -8.59 -29.14
CA ASN A 272 10.25 -9.52 -28.12
C ASN A 272 10.22 -9.03 -26.67
N HIS A 273 9.38 -9.67 -25.85
CA HIS A 273 9.75 -10.36 -24.59
C HIS A 273 8.49 -11.03 -24.01
N ARG A 274 8.05 -12.13 -24.65
CA ARG A 274 7.07 -13.08 -24.10
C ARG A 274 7.67 -14.47 -24.25
N GLN A 275 8.34 -14.94 -23.21
CA GLN A 275 8.47 -16.36 -22.85
C GLN A 275 9.35 -16.50 -21.60
N VAL A 276 9.15 -17.63 -20.90
CA VAL A 276 9.76 -18.06 -19.64
C VAL A 276 9.02 -17.58 -18.39
N VAL A 277 7.98 -18.33 -17.97
CA VAL A 277 7.99 -19.14 -16.73
C VAL A 277 6.79 -20.10 -16.80
N VAL A 278 7.03 -21.35 -17.20
CA VAL A 278 6.22 -22.51 -16.76
C VAL A 278 7.19 -23.66 -16.56
N SER A 279 7.45 -24.00 -15.30
CA SER A 279 7.54 -25.37 -14.78
C SER A 279 8.21 -25.36 -13.40
N ILE A 280 7.44 -25.75 -12.38
CA ILE A 280 7.70 -26.88 -11.46
C ILE A 280 6.58 -26.81 -10.43
N MET A 281 5.52 -27.57 -10.69
CA MET A 281 4.58 -28.02 -9.66
C MET A 281 5.15 -29.31 -9.08
N HIS A 282 5.32 -29.39 -7.76
CA HIS A 282 4.91 -30.48 -6.87
C HIS A 282 5.62 -30.30 -5.51
N ASP A 283 4.93 -29.68 -4.54
CA ASP A 283 4.63 -30.36 -3.27
C ASP A 283 3.48 -29.62 -2.57
N LYS A 284 2.38 -30.32 -2.29
CA LYS A 284 1.17 -29.75 -1.68
C LYS A 284 1.37 -29.74 -0.16
N GLU A 285 1.05 -28.60 0.45
CA GLU A 285 0.82 -28.35 1.89
C GLU A 285 1.88 -27.60 2.71
N LYS A 286 3.08 -27.31 2.21
CA LYS A 286 4.04 -26.44 2.94
C LYS A 286 4.67 -25.36 2.06
N VAL A 287 3.94 -24.27 1.88
CA VAL A 287 4.43 -23.05 1.18
C VAL A 287 5.60 -22.41 1.93
N TYR A 288 5.59 -22.45 3.26
CA TYR A 288 6.64 -21.87 4.10
C TYR A 288 7.31 -22.93 4.99
N LEU A 289 8.61 -22.78 5.20
CA LEU A 289 9.34 -23.54 6.20
C LEU A 289 8.78 -23.28 7.61
N LYS A 290 8.91 -24.26 8.52
CA LYS A 290 8.39 -24.18 9.89
C LYS A 290 8.86 -22.89 10.58
N GLY A 291 7.90 -22.06 11.01
CA GLY A 291 8.15 -20.78 11.68
C GLY A 291 8.40 -19.58 10.77
N LYS A 292 8.58 -19.76 9.46
CA LYS A 292 8.82 -18.67 8.49
C LYS A 292 7.54 -18.03 7.93
N ASP A 293 6.39 -18.60 8.27
CA ASP A 293 5.05 -18.10 7.93
C ASP A 293 4.61 -16.92 8.82
N LYS A 294 5.29 -16.63 9.92
CA LYS A 294 4.84 -15.60 10.87
C LYS A 294 5.10 -14.18 10.35
N ILE A 295 4.16 -13.28 10.61
CA ILE A 295 4.29 -11.82 10.48
C ILE A 295 4.35 -11.27 11.92
N VAL A 296 5.44 -10.60 12.26
CA VAL A 296 5.70 -10.08 13.61
C VAL A 296 6.21 -8.64 13.51
N PRO A 297 5.48 -7.64 14.06
CA PRO A 297 4.15 -7.75 14.66
C PRO A 297 3.07 -8.10 13.61
N PRO A 298 1.92 -8.67 14.01
CA PRO A 298 0.83 -8.97 13.08
C PRO A 298 0.29 -7.69 12.45
N PHE A 299 -0.17 -7.79 11.21
CA PHE A 299 -0.78 -6.68 10.50
C PHE A 299 -2.21 -6.43 10.99
N ARG A 300 -2.44 -5.23 11.53
CA ARG A 300 -3.73 -4.85 12.13
C ARG A 300 -4.63 -4.16 11.11
N PHE A 301 -5.60 -4.89 10.58
CA PHE A 301 -6.57 -4.34 9.62
C PHE A 301 -7.78 -3.69 10.29
N GLY A 302 -7.83 -3.63 11.62
CA GLY A 302 -8.90 -2.99 12.39
C GLY A 302 -10.03 -3.95 12.75
N VAL A 303 -10.55 -4.69 11.77
CA VAL A 303 -11.55 -5.76 12.01
C VAL A 303 -10.90 -7.09 12.39
N GLU A 304 -9.63 -7.30 12.02
CA GLU A 304 -8.87 -8.52 12.34
C GLU A 304 -7.35 -8.25 12.26
N ASP A 305 -6.58 -9.09 12.97
CA ASP A 305 -5.12 -9.11 12.96
C ASP A 305 -4.60 -10.29 12.12
N VAL A 306 -3.80 -10.00 11.10
CA VAL A 306 -3.20 -11.00 10.21
C VAL A 306 -1.77 -11.29 10.64
N ALA A 307 -1.56 -12.47 11.22
CA ALA A 307 -0.28 -12.90 11.78
C ALA A 307 0.52 -13.86 10.87
N THR A 308 0.00 -14.23 9.69
CA THR A 308 0.63 -15.23 8.81
C THR A 308 0.74 -14.77 7.36
N LYS A 309 1.87 -15.10 6.71
CA LYS A 309 2.12 -14.87 5.28
C LYS A 309 1.23 -15.75 4.41
N MET A 310 0.76 -16.87 4.94
CA MET A 310 -0.23 -17.76 4.31
C MET A 310 -1.54 -17.04 4.01
N TRP A 311 -1.91 -16.02 4.78
CA TRP A 311 -3.07 -15.18 4.47
C TRP A 311 -2.88 -14.48 3.11
N PHE A 312 -1.76 -13.79 2.92
CA PHE A 312 -1.44 -13.13 1.64
C PHE A 312 -1.24 -14.12 0.50
N HIS A 313 -0.66 -15.28 0.77
CA HIS A 313 -0.54 -16.35 -0.22
C HIS A 313 -1.92 -16.83 -0.70
N LYS A 314 -2.86 -17.10 0.23
CA LYS A 314 -4.23 -17.50 -0.14
C LYS A 314 -4.97 -16.40 -0.91
N LEU A 315 -4.65 -15.14 -0.66
CA LEU A 315 -5.22 -14.02 -1.40
C LEU A 315 -4.64 -13.89 -2.81
N ALA A 316 -3.31 -13.96 -2.96
CA ALA A 316 -2.61 -13.72 -4.22
C ALA A 316 -2.75 -14.88 -5.23
N TYR A 317 -2.69 -16.13 -4.77
CA TYR A 317 -2.63 -17.26 -5.69
C TYR A 317 -4.01 -17.81 -6.06
N PRO A 318 -4.27 -18.09 -7.35
CA PRO A 318 -5.54 -18.63 -7.84
C PRO A 318 -5.83 -20.03 -7.32
N GLY A 319 -7.11 -20.41 -7.30
CA GLY A 319 -7.56 -21.73 -6.84
C GLY A 319 -7.52 -21.93 -5.32
N GLN A 320 -7.26 -20.86 -4.55
CA GLN A 320 -7.27 -20.86 -3.08
C GLN A 320 -8.59 -20.27 -2.55
N CYS A 321 -9.40 -21.02 -1.81
CA CYS A 321 -10.61 -20.45 -1.21
C CYS A 321 -10.25 -19.28 -0.27
N LEU A 322 -10.81 -18.09 -0.53
CA LEU A 322 -10.75 -17.00 0.43
C LEU A 322 -11.56 -17.38 1.68
N THR A 323 -11.03 -17.03 2.84
CA THR A 323 -11.66 -17.32 4.14
C THR A 323 -12.53 -16.15 4.61
N ASN A 324 -13.31 -16.34 5.68
CA ASN A 324 -14.10 -15.28 6.32
C ASN A 324 -13.24 -14.04 6.60
N SER A 325 -12.03 -14.25 7.14
CA SER A 325 -11.05 -13.20 7.40
C SER A 325 -10.77 -12.31 6.18
N HIS A 326 -10.55 -12.94 5.02
CA HIS A 326 -10.31 -12.20 3.78
C HIS A 326 -11.52 -11.34 3.40
N LEU A 327 -12.72 -11.92 3.42
CA LEU A 327 -13.93 -11.23 2.99
C LEU A 327 -14.32 -10.12 3.98
N ASP A 328 -14.17 -10.34 5.28
CA ASP A 328 -14.45 -9.33 6.32
C ASP A 328 -13.50 -8.13 6.18
N ILE A 329 -12.20 -8.36 5.97
CA ILE A 329 -11.21 -7.30 5.70
C ILE A 329 -11.52 -6.57 4.39
N ILE A 330 -11.84 -7.30 3.31
CA ILE A 330 -12.19 -6.70 2.02
C ILE A 330 -13.44 -5.83 2.12
N PHE A 331 -14.50 -6.34 2.74
CA PHE A 331 -15.77 -5.63 2.86
C PHE A 331 -15.66 -4.44 3.82
N TYR A 332 -14.80 -4.54 4.84
CA TYR A 332 -14.41 -3.40 5.65
C TYR A 332 -13.71 -2.32 4.83
N TYR A 333 -12.76 -2.70 3.97
CA TYR A 333 -12.12 -1.76 3.06
C TYR A 333 -13.12 -1.11 2.10
N LEU A 334 -14.07 -1.87 1.55
CA LEU A 334 -15.13 -1.32 0.70
C LEU A 334 -16.01 -0.32 1.47
N ARG A 335 -16.38 -0.60 2.74
CA ARG A 335 -17.09 0.39 3.59
C ARG A 335 -16.27 1.66 3.79
N LYS A 336 -14.97 1.53 4.08
CA LYS A 336 -14.07 2.69 4.19
C LYS A 336 -14.07 3.50 2.89
N LYS A 337 -13.94 2.84 1.74
CA LYS A 337 -14.00 3.48 0.42
C LYS A 337 -15.27 4.29 0.23
N GLY A 338 -16.42 3.77 0.66
CA GLY A 338 -17.71 4.49 0.62
C GLY A 338 -17.79 5.66 1.62
N LYS A 339 -17.48 5.40 2.90
CA LYS A 339 -17.57 6.39 3.99
C LYS A 339 -16.68 7.62 3.77
N TYR A 340 -15.47 7.41 3.24
CA TYR A 340 -14.48 8.47 3.04
C TYR A 340 -14.45 9.02 1.60
N ALA A 341 -15.39 8.60 0.73
CA ALA A 341 -15.52 9.20 -0.60
C ALA A 341 -16.02 10.65 -0.47
N LYS A 342 -15.38 11.60 -1.16
CA LYS A 342 -15.83 13.01 -1.22
C LYS A 342 -17.24 13.13 -1.82
N GLU A 343 -17.50 12.35 -2.86
CA GLU A 343 -18.77 12.27 -3.56
C GLU A 343 -19.11 10.80 -3.77
N PRO A 344 -19.73 10.12 -2.78
CA PRO A 344 -20.09 8.73 -2.92
C PRO A 344 -21.13 8.60 -4.04
N LYS A 345 -20.75 7.90 -5.12
CA LYS A 345 -21.66 7.61 -6.25
C LYS A 345 -22.85 6.75 -5.84
N VAL A 346 -22.69 6.00 -4.75
CA VAL A 346 -23.66 5.04 -4.21
C VAL A 346 -23.66 5.19 -2.69
N LYS A 347 -24.84 5.31 -2.07
CA LYS A 347 -24.97 5.21 -0.60
C LYS A 347 -25.14 3.76 -0.21
N PHE A 348 -24.14 3.19 0.45
CA PHE A 348 -24.18 1.79 0.83
C PHE A 348 -23.53 1.53 2.19
N THR A 349 -23.81 0.34 2.70
CA THR A 349 -23.07 -0.29 3.78
C THR A 349 -22.88 -1.77 3.46
N THR A 350 -22.10 -2.48 4.27
CA THR A 350 -21.85 -3.91 4.07
C THR A 350 -21.90 -4.67 5.40
N THR A 351 -22.14 -5.96 5.35
CA THR A 351 -22.09 -6.85 6.52
C THR A 351 -20.83 -7.71 6.52
N ASP A 352 -20.63 -8.48 7.58
CA ASP A 352 -19.55 -9.46 7.74
C ASP A 352 -20.09 -10.90 7.67
N CYS A 353 -19.19 -11.89 7.72
CA CYS A 353 -19.53 -13.29 7.80
C CYS A 353 -20.32 -13.66 9.08
N LEU A 354 -20.18 -12.89 10.16
CA LEU A 354 -20.94 -13.11 11.40
C LEU A 354 -22.42 -12.77 11.23
N PHE A 355 -22.76 -11.70 10.50
CA PHE A 355 -24.12 -11.35 10.17
C PHE A 355 -24.83 -12.49 9.42
N PHE A 356 -24.17 -13.07 8.41
CA PHE A 356 -24.67 -14.22 7.66
C PHE A 356 -25.03 -15.38 8.59
N LYS A 357 -24.11 -15.78 9.48
CA LYS A 357 -24.38 -16.86 10.45
C LYS A 357 -25.55 -16.50 11.37
N THR A 358 -25.61 -15.26 11.83
CA THR A 358 -26.62 -14.78 12.78
C THR A 358 -28.02 -14.77 12.17
N ILE A 359 -28.17 -14.29 10.93
CA ILE A 359 -29.49 -14.23 10.26
C ILE A 359 -29.97 -15.62 9.83
N HIS A 360 -29.07 -16.51 9.42
CA HIS A 360 -29.41 -17.91 9.11
C HIS A 360 -29.89 -18.66 10.37
N ALA A 361 -29.16 -18.56 11.48
CA ALA A 361 -29.56 -19.20 12.73
C ALA A 361 -30.92 -18.68 13.24
N LEU A 362 -31.18 -17.37 13.12
CA LEU A 362 -32.49 -16.81 13.45
C LEU A 362 -33.58 -17.34 12.51
N TYR A 363 -33.30 -17.47 11.22
CA TYR A 363 -34.27 -17.97 10.24
C TYR A 363 -34.64 -19.44 10.49
N GLU A 364 -33.66 -20.30 10.77
CA GLU A 364 -33.92 -21.70 11.12
C GLU A 364 -34.82 -21.80 12.35
N LYS A 365 -34.54 -21.00 13.39
CA LYS A 365 -35.38 -20.94 14.60
C LYS A 365 -36.77 -20.39 14.30
N PHE A 366 -36.87 -19.36 13.46
CA PHE A 366 -38.12 -18.77 13.01
C PHE A 366 -39.00 -19.81 12.31
N ILE A 367 -38.43 -20.60 11.40
CA ILE A 367 -39.16 -21.68 10.72
C ILE A 367 -39.54 -22.81 11.68
N ALA A 368 -38.60 -23.27 12.52
CA ALA A 368 -38.85 -24.34 13.50
C ALA A 368 -39.97 -23.96 14.50
N GLN A 369 -40.11 -22.69 14.83
CA GLN A 369 -41.17 -22.16 15.69
C GLN A 369 -42.39 -21.67 14.92
N LYS A 370 -42.68 -22.25 13.75
CA LYS A 370 -43.88 -21.94 12.94
C LYS A 370 -44.02 -20.45 12.62
N LYS A 371 -42.91 -19.81 12.24
CA LYS A 371 -42.82 -18.38 11.90
C LYS A 371 -43.16 -17.44 13.06
N ASN A 372 -42.70 -17.78 14.27
CA ASN A 372 -42.92 -16.98 15.47
C ASN A 372 -42.21 -15.60 15.38
N LEU A 373 -43.00 -14.53 15.19
CA LEU A 373 -42.50 -13.16 15.05
C LEU A 373 -41.89 -12.58 16.33
N SER A 374 -42.17 -13.15 17.52
CA SER A 374 -41.58 -12.65 18.77
C SER A 374 -40.06 -12.84 18.86
N LEU A 375 -39.48 -13.63 17.95
CA LEU A 375 -38.03 -13.79 17.79
C LEU A 375 -37.36 -12.56 17.16
N ILE A 376 -38.13 -11.71 16.47
CA ILE A 376 -37.64 -10.53 15.75
C ILE A 376 -37.84 -9.31 16.64
N THR A 377 -36.78 -8.90 17.35
CA THR A 377 -36.86 -7.81 18.33
C THR A 377 -35.81 -6.74 18.08
N ALA A 378 -36.08 -5.54 18.57
CA ALA A 378 -35.18 -4.39 18.47
C ALA A 378 -33.87 -4.57 19.26
N GLN A 379 -33.80 -5.58 20.14
CA GLN A 379 -32.64 -5.96 20.96
C GLN A 379 -31.82 -7.09 20.32
N HIS A 380 -32.30 -7.72 19.25
CA HIS A 380 -31.55 -8.77 18.57
C HIS A 380 -30.29 -8.21 17.90
N ALA A 381 -29.19 -8.97 17.83
CA ALA A 381 -27.92 -8.48 17.27
C ALA A 381 -28.04 -7.93 15.83
N ILE A 382 -28.95 -8.48 15.03
CA ILE A 382 -29.28 -8.00 13.67
C ILE A 382 -29.77 -6.54 13.68
N ALA A 383 -30.52 -6.14 14.70
CA ALA A 383 -30.97 -4.76 14.86
C ALA A 383 -29.79 -3.79 14.97
N ASP A 384 -28.70 -4.18 15.60
CA ASP A 384 -27.51 -3.33 15.75
C ASP A 384 -26.72 -3.20 14.44
N TYR A 385 -26.74 -4.22 13.58
CA TYR A 385 -26.25 -4.08 12.20
C TYR A 385 -27.07 -3.06 11.42
N ILE A 386 -28.40 -3.16 11.49
CA ILE A 386 -29.34 -2.26 10.79
C ILE A 386 -29.20 -0.81 11.25
N ARG A 387 -28.98 -0.59 12.55
CA ARG A 387 -28.70 0.74 13.11
C ARG A 387 -27.28 1.25 12.80
N GLY A 388 -26.43 0.46 12.16
CA GLY A 388 -25.04 0.83 11.84
C GLY A 388 -24.10 0.82 13.05
N ARG A 389 -24.52 0.27 14.20
CA ARG A 389 -23.75 0.29 15.46
C ARG A 389 -22.78 -0.89 15.60
N LYS A 390 -23.01 -1.95 14.82
CA LYS A 390 -22.24 -3.20 14.95
C LYS A 390 -20.94 -3.22 14.15
N MET A 391 -20.88 -2.47 13.05
CA MET A 391 -19.80 -2.53 12.07
C MET A 391 -18.90 -1.30 12.12
N LEU A 392 -17.58 -1.48 12.06
CA LEU A 392 -16.65 -0.39 11.80
C LEU A 392 -16.93 0.24 10.43
N CYS A 393 -16.93 1.57 10.39
CA CYS A 393 -17.35 2.37 9.24
C CYS A 393 -18.78 2.03 8.75
N GLY A 394 -19.62 1.46 9.62
CA GLY A 394 -21.00 1.13 9.28
C GLY A 394 -21.89 2.36 9.23
N SER A 395 -22.77 2.42 8.23
CA SER A 395 -23.83 3.42 8.13
C SER A 395 -25.16 2.79 8.56
N PRO A 396 -26.04 3.53 9.28
CA PRO A 396 -27.41 3.09 9.52
C PRO A 396 -28.12 2.81 8.20
N TRP A 397 -28.83 1.69 8.10
CA TRP A 397 -29.33 1.19 6.80
C TRP A 397 -30.43 2.09 6.21
N HIS A 398 -31.19 2.81 7.04
CA HIS A 398 -32.20 3.77 6.56
C HIS A 398 -31.59 4.94 5.75
N LEU A 399 -30.30 5.23 5.94
CA LEU A 399 -29.55 6.25 5.18
C LEU A 399 -28.85 5.69 3.93
N CYS A 400 -28.95 4.38 3.71
CA CYS A 400 -28.34 3.70 2.56
C CYS A 400 -29.39 3.44 1.47
N ASP A 401 -28.92 3.31 0.24
CA ASP A 401 -29.70 2.81 -0.88
C ASP A 401 -29.46 1.30 -1.04
N HIS A 402 -28.22 0.86 -0.78
CA HIS A 402 -27.80 -0.53 -0.91
C HIS A 402 -27.15 -1.11 0.34
N VAL A 403 -27.33 -2.42 0.53
CA VAL A 403 -26.64 -3.19 1.57
C VAL A 403 -26.05 -4.45 0.95
N PHE A 404 -24.75 -4.66 1.13
CA PHE A 404 -24.05 -5.85 0.64
C PHE A 404 -23.89 -6.91 1.72
N PHE A 405 -24.17 -8.15 1.35
CA PHE A 405 -24.06 -9.34 2.18
C PHE A 405 -23.02 -10.30 1.62
N ILE A 406 -22.15 -10.79 2.49
CA ILE A 406 -21.32 -11.96 2.21
C ILE A 406 -22.16 -13.19 2.53
N ILE A 407 -22.46 -14.04 1.55
CA ILE A 407 -23.30 -15.22 1.74
C ILE A 407 -22.47 -16.47 1.45
N HIS A 408 -22.41 -17.39 2.41
CA HIS A 408 -21.71 -18.66 2.26
C HIS A 408 -22.69 -19.79 1.95
N MET A 409 -22.46 -20.51 0.87
CA MET A 409 -23.17 -21.74 0.54
C MET A 409 -22.34 -22.92 1.08
N GLU A 410 -22.63 -23.34 2.31
CA GLU A 410 -21.79 -24.29 3.06
C GLU A 410 -21.62 -25.64 2.35
N THR A 411 -22.71 -26.22 1.84
CA THR A 411 -22.69 -27.50 1.12
C THR A 411 -21.84 -27.43 -0.15
N GLU A 412 -21.83 -26.27 -0.78
CA GLU A 412 -21.13 -26.01 -2.03
C GLU A 412 -19.72 -25.44 -1.83
N SER A 413 -19.34 -25.09 -0.59
CA SER A 413 -18.10 -24.38 -0.26
C SER A 413 -17.88 -23.16 -1.17
N HIS A 414 -18.95 -22.37 -1.33
CA HIS A 414 -19.03 -21.32 -2.35
C HIS A 414 -19.52 -19.99 -1.77
N TRP A 415 -18.90 -18.89 -2.19
CA TRP A 415 -19.28 -17.54 -1.78
C TRP A 415 -20.14 -16.89 -2.86
N ILE A 416 -21.24 -16.24 -2.46
CA ILE A 416 -22.05 -15.38 -3.33
C ILE A 416 -22.21 -14.00 -2.71
N LEU A 417 -22.43 -12.99 -3.54
CA LEU A 417 -22.70 -11.62 -3.10
C LEU A 417 -24.21 -11.38 -3.15
N GLY A 418 -24.78 -11.03 -1.99
CA GLY A 418 -26.12 -10.46 -1.92
C GLY A 418 -26.05 -8.93 -1.92
N ARG A 419 -26.92 -8.26 -2.66
CA ARG A 419 -27.08 -6.80 -2.63
C ARG A 419 -28.55 -6.45 -2.48
N LEU A 420 -28.96 -6.04 -1.29
CA LEU A 420 -30.28 -5.43 -1.09
C LEU A 420 -30.29 -4.04 -1.72
N ASN A 421 -31.26 -3.76 -2.58
CA ASN A 421 -31.72 -2.42 -2.88
C ASN A 421 -32.95 -2.16 -1.99
N ILE A 422 -32.82 -1.20 -1.06
CA ILE A 422 -33.87 -0.91 -0.08
C ILE A 422 -35.10 -0.30 -0.75
N GLU A 423 -34.88 0.59 -1.72
CA GLU A 423 -35.95 1.28 -2.44
C GLU A 423 -36.75 0.32 -3.32
N GLU A 424 -36.06 -0.52 -4.08
CA GLU A 424 -36.70 -1.50 -4.96
C GLU A 424 -37.22 -2.73 -4.20
N ARG A 425 -36.93 -2.85 -2.90
CA ARG A 425 -37.26 -4.03 -2.08
C ARG A 425 -36.79 -5.35 -2.71
N ARG A 426 -35.59 -5.34 -3.28
CA ARG A 426 -35.00 -6.46 -4.03
C ARG A 426 -33.63 -6.86 -3.52
N VAL A 427 -33.42 -8.17 -3.34
CA VAL A 427 -32.11 -8.75 -3.07
C VAL A 427 -31.54 -9.28 -4.38
N TYR A 428 -30.52 -8.60 -4.88
CA TYR A 428 -29.78 -9.03 -6.05
C TYR A 428 -28.71 -10.05 -5.67
N MET A 429 -28.76 -11.21 -6.29
CA MET A 429 -27.87 -12.33 -6.06
C MET A 429 -26.85 -12.44 -7.20
N TYR A 430 -25.58 -12.22 -6.89
CA TYR A 430 -24.47 -12.37 -7.81
C TYR A 430 -23.78 -13.70 -7.55
N ASN A 431 -23.76 -14.57 -8.57
CA ASN A 431 -23.23 -15.92 -8.47
C ASN A 431 -22.23 -16.19 -9.61
N SER A 432 -20.97 -16.41 -9.27
CA SER A 432 -19.92 -16.81 -10.22
C SER A 432 -19.92 -18.31 -10.55
N LEU A 433 -20.83 -19.09 -9.97
CA LEU A 433 -20.99 -20.52 -10.24
C LEU A 433 -22.45 -20.84 -10.61
N SER A 434 -22.85 -20.38 -11.80
CA SER A 434 -24.23 -20.44 -12.26
C SER A 434 -24.54 -21.74 -13.01
N THR A 435 -25.38 -22.55 -12.38
CA THR A 435 -26.08 -23.70 -12.97
C THR A 435 -27.46 -23.77 -12.34
N ALA A 436 -28.45 -24.43 -12.95
CA ALA A 436 -29.80 -24.51 -12.38
C ALA A 436 -29.83 -24.99 -10.91
N MET A 437 -29.02 -26.02 -10.58
CA MET A 437 -28.91 -26.52 -9.21
C MET A 437 -28.23 -25.52 -8.27
N LYS A 438 -27.11 -24.93 -8.69
CA LYS A 438 -26.35 -23.97 -7.86
C LYS A 438 -27.12 -22.66 -7.66
N ASP A 439 -27.84 -22.21 -8.67
CA ASP A 439 -28.70 -21.04 -8.59
C ASP A 439 -29.87 -21.29 -7.64
N SER A 440 -30.49 -22.48 -7.68
CA SER A 440 -31.53 -22.85 -6.71
C SER A 440 -31.00 -22.84 -5.26
N ALA A 441 -29.79 -23.38 -5.04
CA ALA A 441 -29.14 -23.35 -3.73
C ALA A 441 -28.80 -21.91 -3.28
N ALA A 442 -28.31 -21.08 -4.21
CA ALA A 442 -27.98 -19.68 -3.95
C ALA A 442 -29.24 -18.85 -3.60
N ILE A 443 -30.36 -19.08 -4.29
CA ILE A 443 -31.66 -18.47 -3.98
C ILE A 443 -32.12 -18.88 -2.58
N LYS A 444 -31.97 -20.16 -2.20
CA LYS A 444 -32.27 -20.64 -0.84
C LYS A 444 -31.39 -19.95 0.21
N ALA A 445 -30.10 -19.77 -0.08
CA ALA A 445 -29.18 -19.06 0.81
C ALA A 445 -29.54 -17.57 0.99
N CYS A 446 -30.26 -16.96 0.04
CA CYS A 446 -30.75 -15.59 0.17
C CYS A 446 -32.05 -15.47 0.99
N GLN A 447 -32.80 -16.56 1.21
CA GLN A 447 -34.12 -16.52 1.87
C GLN A 447 -34.12 -15.92 3.28
N PRO A 448 -33.15 -16.22 4.17
CA PRO A 448 -33.11 -15.62 5.50
C PRO A 448 -33.10 -14.09 5.47
N PHE A 449 -32.36 -13.50 4.52
CA PHE A 449 -32.30 -12.06 4.30
C PHE A 449 -33.63 -11.54 3.77
N ALA A 450 -34.17 -12.18 2.74
CA ALA A 450 -35.41 -11.77 2.09
C ALA A 450 -36.61 -11.78 3.03
N VAL A 451 -36.72 -12.78 3.91
CA VAL A 451 -37.88 -12.98 4.78
C VAL A 451 -37.79 -12.16 6.08
N LEU A 452 -36.63 -12.11 6.73
CA LEU A 452 -36.53 -11.52 8.07
C LEU A 452 -36.32 -10.01 8.06
N LEU A 453 -35.57 -9.47 7.10
CA LEU A 453 -35.23 -8.04 7.07
C LEU A 453 -36.46 -7.11 6.96
N PRO A 454 -37.52 -7.42 6.18
CA PRO A 454 -38.74 -6.60 6.18
C PRO A 454 -39.35 -6.41 7.57
N HIS A 455 -39.37 -7.47 8.38
CA HIS A 455 -39.88 -7.45 9.75
C HIS A 455 -38.98 -6.62 10.67
N PHE A 456 -37.66 -6.72 10.53
CA PHE A 456 -36.74 -5.85 11.26
C PHE A 456 -36.91 -4.38 10.88
N PHE A 457 -37.07 -4.05 9.60
CA PHE A 457 -37.25 -2.66 9.15
C PHE A 457 -38.52 -2.04 9.74
N ALA A 458 -39.60 -2.83 9.91
CA ALA A 458 -40.82 -2.38 10.54
C ALA A 458 -40.68 -2.00 12.04
N LEU A 459 -39.59 -2.43 12.70
CA LEU A 459 -39.31 -2.06 14.10
C LEU A 459 -38.69 -0.67 14.25
N PHE A 460 -38.28 -0.02 13.15
CA PHE A 460 -37.51 1.22 13.15
C PHE A 460 -38.28 2.33 12.43
N ASP A 461 -38.78 3.30 13.19
CA ASP A 461 -39.48 4.46 12.62
C ASP A 461 -38.59 5.33 11.73
N GLU A 462 -37.27 5.22 11.85
CA GLU A 462 -36.29 5.90 10.99
C GLU A 462 -36.50 5.56 9.51
N PHE A 463 -36.89 4.32 9.17
CA PHE A 463 -37.19 3.97 7.78
C PHE A 463 -38.40 4.75 7.25
N LYS A 464 -39.44 4.97 8.09
CA LYS A 464 -40.60 5.79 7.70
C LYS A 464 -40.20 7.26 7.53
N LYS A 465 -39.37 7.78 8.43
CA LYS A 465 -38.91 9.18 8.40
C LYS A 465 -38.09 9.49 7.13
N GLU A 466 -37.31 8.53 6.67
CA GLU A 466 -36.57 8.62 5.40
C GLU A 466 -37.40 8.22 4.16
N ASN A 467 -38.71 8.07 4.31
CA ASN A 467 -39.65 7.63 3.25
C ASN A 467 -39.25 6.30 2.56
N LYS A 468 -38.54 5.41 3.27
CA LYS A 468 -38.19 4.08 2.75
C LYS A 468 -39.43 3.17 2.76
N PRO A 469 -39.57 2.26 1.78
CA PRO A 469 -40.78 1.44 1.66
C PRO A 469 -40.85 0.36 2.73
N ILE A 470 -41.77 0.52 3.68
CA ILE A 470 -42.06 -0.48 4.72
C ILE A 470 -43.25 -1.33 4.31
N CYS A 471 -42.97 -2.59 4.03
CA CYS A 471 -43.93 -3.67 3.85
C CYS A 471 -43.32 -4.94 4.47
N LEU A 472 -44.16 -5.82 5.03
CA LEU A 472 -43.72 -7.06 5.69
C LEU A 472 -43.50 -8.22 4.70
N ASP A 473 -43.97 -8.07 3.46
CA ASP A 473 -43.77 -9.08 2.42
C ASP A 473 -42.27 -9.34 2.20
N PRO A 474 -41.85 -10.61 1.99
CA PRO A 474 -40.46 -10.93 1.70
C PRO A 474 -39.92 -10.14 0.51
N PHE A 475 -38.64 -9.78 0.56
CA PHE A 475 -37.98 -9.17 -0.61
C PHE A 475 -37.91 -10.17 -1.77
N GLU A 476 -38.09 -9.66 -2.98
CA GLU A 476 -37.87 -10.44 -4.19
C GLU A 476 -36.36 -10.73 -4.33
N VAL A 477 -35.99 -12.00 -4.55
CA VAL A 477 -34.61 -12.40 -4.84
C VAL A 477 -34.41 -12.47 -6.34
N VAL A 478 -33.56 -11.60 -6.88
CA VAL A 478 -33.30 -11.45 -8.31
C VAL A 478 -31.90 -11.95 -8.62
N LYS A 479 -31.77 -12.95 -9.49
CA LYS A 479 -30.48 -13.37 -10.02
C LYS A 479 -29.94 -12.31 -10.98
N VAL A 480 -28.65 -11.99 -10.85
CA VAL A 480 -27.96 -11.13 -11.82
C VAL A 480 -27.38 -12.01 -12.94
N ASP A 481 -27.83 -11.78 -14.17
CA ASP A 481 -27.39 -12.50 -15.36
C ASP A 481 -26.17 -11.85 -16.03
N GLY A 482 -25.53 -12.59 -16.95
CA GLY A 482 -24.39 -12.09 -17.74
C GLY A 482 -23.09 -11.94 -16.95
N LEU A 483 -23.01 -12.51 -15.74
CA LEU A 483 -21.81 -12.47 -14.92
C LEU A 483 -20.72 -13.42 -15.43
N PRO A 484 -19.44 -13.03 -15.33
CA PRO A 484 -18.34 -13.95 -15.60
C PRO A 484 -18.36 -15.11 -14.60
N GLN A 485 -18.06 -16.30 -15.09
CA GLN A 485 -18.14 -17.56 -14.33
C GLN A 485 -16.74 -18.01 -13.89
N GLN A 486 -16.65 -18.57 -12.68
CA GLN A 486 -15.40 -19.10 -12.15
C GLN A 486 -15.11 -20.48 -12.74
N THR A 487 -13.83 -20.78 -12.92
CA THR A 487 -13.34 -22.10 -13.35
C THR A 487 -12.56 -22.83 -12.26
N SER A 488 -12.23 -22.13 -11.17
CA SER A 488 -11.47 -22.60 -10.01
C SER A 488 -12.04 -22.03 -8.70
N ASN A 489 -11.42 -22.37 -7.57
CA ASN A 489 -11.87 -22.03 -6.21
C ASN A 489 -11.63 -20.55 -5.86
N ASP A 490 -12.21 -19.62 -6.64
CA ASP A 490 -11.96 -18.19 -6.55
C ASP A 490 -13.21 -17.35 -6.25
N CYS A 491 -14.32 -17.99 -5.88
CA CYS A 491 -15.60 -17.34 -5.60
C CYS A 491 -15.50 -16.10 -4.70
N GLY A 492 -14.64 -16.13 -3.67
CA GLY A 492 -14.41 -14.95 -2.82
C GLY A 492 -13.82 -13.74 -3.55
N CYS A 493 -12.93 -13.95 -4.53
CA CYS A 493 -12.37 -12.88 -5.36
C CYS A 493 -13.42 -12.30 -6.31
N PHE A 494 -14.29 -13.15 -6.88
CA PHE A 494 -15.45 -12.73 -7.67
C PHE A 494 -16.41 -11.89 -6.82
N VAL A 495 -16.79 -12.36 -5.63
CA VAL A 495 -17.66 -11.64 -4.67
C VAL A 495 -17.11 -10.26 -4.34
N ALA A 496 -15.82 -10.17 -4.00
CA ALA A 496 -15.13 -8.91 -3.72
C ALA A 496 -15.20 -7.95 -4.91
N SER A 497 -14.93 -8.47 -6.12
CA SER A 497 -14.83 -7.66 -7.32
C SER A 497 -16.21 -7.20 -7.82
N PHE A 498 -17.24 -8.05 -7.75
CA PHE A 498 -18.62 -7.67 -8.09
C PHE A 498 -19.11 -6.51 -7.22
N ALA A 499 -18.85 -6.56 -5.92
CA ALA A 499 -19.18 -5.46 -5.02
C ALA A 499 -18.42 -4.18 -5.39
N GLU A 500 -17.11 -4.28 -5.65
CA GLU A 500 -16.30 -3.12 -6.02
C GLU A 500 -16.71 -2.49 -7.35
N TYR A 501 -16.98 -3.29 -8.38
CA TYR A 501 -17.46 -2.79 -9.69
C TYR A 501 -18.76 -2.00 -9.53
N PHE A 502 -19.71 -2.51 -8.74
CA PHE A 502 -20.95 -1.79 -8.48
C PHE A 502 -20.71 -0.47 -7.73
N ILE A 503 -19.91 -0.50 -6.66
CA ILE A 503 -19.58 0.69 -5.86
C ILE A 503 -18.92 1.78 -6.73
N ASP A 504 -18.06 1.37 -7.67
CA ASP A 504 -17.37 2.29 -8.58
C ASP A 504 -18.25 2.78 -9.75
N MET A 505 -19.47 2.23 -9.88
CA MET A 505 -20.38 2.41 -11.01
C MET A 505 -19.72 2.02 -12.33
N LYS A 506 -19.01 0.89 -12.33
CA LYS A 506 -18.33 0.33 -13.50
C LYS A 506 -19.03 -0.95 -13.96
N PRO A 507 -19.13 -1.20 -15.29
CA PRO A 507 -19.65 -2.46 -15.78
C PRO A 507 -18.73 -3.61 -15.37
N ILE A 508 -19.32 -4.76 -15.07
CA ILE A 508 -18.57 -6.00 -14.81
C ILE A 508 -18.07 -6.51 -16.18
N PRO A 509 -16.75 -6.74 -16.35
CA PRO A 509 -16.23 -7.20 -17.63
C PRO A 509 -16.67 -8.65 -17.90
N PRO A 510 -17.00 -9.01 -19.16
CA PRO A 510 -17.38 -10.37 -19.53
C PRO A 510 -16.21 -11.36 -19.39
N ILE A 511 -14.97 -10.88 -19.58
CA ILE A 511 -13.75 -11.63 -19.30
C ILE A 511 -13.20 -11.16 -17.95
N PHE A 512 -13.20 -12.06 -16.97
CA PHE A 512 -12.73 -11.77 -15.63
C PHE A 512 -11.38 -12.46 -15.35
N ASP A 513 -10.32 -11.67 -15.33
CA ASP A 513 -8.97 -12.12 -15.00
C ASP A 513 -8.81 -12.20 -13.47
N VAL A 514 -9.15 -13.36 -12.93
CA VAL A 514 -9.19 -13.57 -11.47
C VAL A 514 -7.80 -13.46 -10.82
N GLU A 515 -6.74 -13.85 -11.51
CA GLU A 515 -5.36 -13.75 -11.05
C GLU A 515 -4.98 -12.28 -10.86
N LYS A 516 -5.28 -11.45 -11.85
CA LYS A 516 -5.06 -10.00 -11.78
C LYS A 516 -5.82 -9.34 -10.64
N HIS A 517 -7.06 -9.75 -10.40
CA HIS A 517 -7.86 -9.22 -9.29
C HIS A 517 -7.30 -9.63 -7.92
N ARG A 518 -6.82 -10.87 -7.79
CA ARG A 518 -6.15 -11.40 -6.59
C ARG A 518 -4.85 -10.68 -6.28
N ASP A 519 -3.97 -10.54 -7.27
CA ASP A 519 -2.71 -9.83 -7.13
C ASP A 519 -2.94 -8.39 -6.66
N ARG A 520 -3.90 -7.69 -7.28
CA ARG A 520 -4.26 -6.33 -6.90
C ARG A 520 -4.72 -6.26 -5.44
N LEU A 521 -5.59 -7.17 -5.00
CA LEU A 521 -6.06 -7.20 -3.61
C LEU A 521 -4.91 -7.50 -2.64
N ALA A 522 -4.05 -8.47 -2.96
CA ALA A 522 -2.90 -8.83 -2.13
C ALA A 522 -1.94 -7.64 -1.95
N VAL A 523 -1.58 -6.96 -3.04
CA VAL A 523 -0.72 -5.78 -3.02
C VAL A 523 -1.38 -4.62 -2.25
N LEU A 524 -2.67 -4.38 -2.48
CA LEU A 524 -3.43 -3.33 -1.81
C LEU A 524 -3.41 -3.51 -0.29
N PHE A 525 -3.73 -4.71 0.21
CA PHE A 525 -3.76 -4.97 1.64
C PHE A 525 -2.37 -5.03 2.25
N TYR A 526 -1.37 -5.55 1.54
CA TYR A 526 0.00 -5.52 2.02
C TYR A 526 0.47 -4.08 2.22
N LYS A 527 0.25 -3.22 1.22
CA LYS A 527 0.56 -1.79 1.31
C LYS A 527 -0.18 -1.13 2.46
N TYR A 528 -1.48 -1.35 2.58
CA TYR A 528 -2.30 -0.75 3.64
C TYR A 528 -1.79 -1.15 5.03
N ALA A 529 -1.50 -2.44 5.25
CA ALA A 529 -0.91 -2.92 6.50
C ALA A 529 0.44 -2.29 6.83
N ARG A 530 1.35 -2.22 5.84
CA ARG A 530 2.69 -1.63 6.03
C ARG A 530 2.62 -0.13 6.30
N MET A 531 1.68 0.58 5.68
CA MET A 531 1.42 1.99 6.01
C MET A 531 0.96 2.15 7.45
N LYS A 532 0.01 1.33 7.92
CA LYS A 532 -0.44 1.35 9.32
C LYS A 532 0.69 1.09 10.32
N GLU A 533 1.57 0.14 10.01
CA GLU A 533 2.70 -0.23 10.88
C GLU A 533 3.78 0.86 10.94
N VAL A 534 4.13 1.46 9.80
CA VAL A 534 5.21 2.46 9.71
C VAL A 534 4.76 3.85 10.15
N GLU A 535 3.49 4.20 9.89
CA GLU A 535 2.98 5.56 10.05
C GLU A 535 2.02 5.69 11.26
N PHE A 536 1.77 4.60 12.00
CA PHE A 536 0.83 4.53 13.14
C PHE A 536 -0.56 5.13 12.83
N ILE A 537 -1.04 4.90 11.60
CA ILE A 537 -2.31 5.43 11.11
C ILE A 537 -3.45 4.49 11.51
N ASP A 538 -4.17 4.84 12.57
CA ASP A 538 -5.49 4.28 12.85
C ASP A 538 -6.57 5.27 12.39
N SER A 539 -7.64 4.76 11.76
CA SER A 539 -8.79 5.62 11.42
C SER A 539 -9.58 5.95 12.68
N GLU A 540 -10.29 7.09 12.71
CA GLU A 540 -11.09 7.50 13.88
C GLU A 540 -12.09 6.44 14.36
N ASP A 541 -12.63 5.65 13.43
CA ASP A 541 -13.55 4.53 13.76
C ASP A 541 -12.86 3.36 14.49
N GLU A 542 -11.54 3.25 14.41
CA GLU A 542 -10.73 2.20 15.06
C GLU A 542 -10.22 2.66 16.44
N ALA A 543 -10.46 3.91 16.83
CA ALA A 543 -10.10 4.41 18.15
C ALA A 543 -11.07 3.86 19.22
N PRO A 544 -10.58 3.45 20.40
CA PRO A 544 -11.45 2.95 21.46
C PRO A 544 -12.48 4.02 21.90
N PRO A 545 -13.71 3.62 22.29
CA PRO A 545 -14.74 4.55 22.74
C PRO A 545 -14.24 5.45 23.89
N LYS A 546 -14.63 6.72 23.88
CA LYS A 546 -14.19 7.73 24.88
C LYS A 546 -14.46 7.31 26.34
N ASP A 547 -15.41 6.42 26.57
CA ASP A 547 -15.82 5.98 27.91
C ASP A 547 -14.88 4.91 28.52
N TYR A 548 -13.95 4.35 27.73
CA TYR A 548 -12.96 3.38 28.22
C TYR A 548 -11.83 4.01 29.05
N VAL A 549 -11.73 5.35 29.07
CA VAL A 549 -10.61 6.08 29.71
C VAL A 549 -10.86 6.36 31.20
N HIS A 550 -12.08 6.18 31.71
CA HIS A 550 -12.37 6.49 33.12
C HIS A 550 -11.94 5.37 34.10
N ASN A 551 -12.02 4.09 33.70
CA ASN A 551 -11.69 2.98 34.61
C ASN A 551 -10.21 2.57 34.64
N HIS A 552 -9.39 2.99 33.66
CA HIS A 552 -7.95 2.70 33.68
C HIS A 552 -7.07 3.80 34.30
N ARG A 553 -7.63 4.99 34.60
CA ARG A 553 -6.87 6.02 35.32
C ARG A 553 -6.62 5.67 36.80
N GLN A 554 -7.39 4.78 37.42
CA GLN A 554 -7.10 4.34 38.80
C GLN A 554 -6.06 3.20 38.87
N VAL A 555 -5.97 2.35 37.86
CA VAL A 555 -5.00 1.24 37.83
C VAL A 555 -3.60 1.71 37.43
N VAL A 556 -3.50 2.66 36.48
CA VAL A 556 -2.20 3.17 36.03
C VAL A 556 -1.55 4.11 37.05
N VAL A 557 -2.35 4.87 37.81
CA VAL A 557 -1.81 5.73 38.89
C VAL A 557 -1.32 4.89 40.08
N SER A 558 -1.91 3.71 40.33
CA SER A 558 -1.44 2.80 41.39
C SER A 558 -0.12 2.11 41.05
N ILE A 559 0.11 1.81 39.76
CA ILE A 559 1.37 1.20 39.28
C ILE A 559 2.50 2.24 39.20
N MET A 560 2.20 3.50 38.85
CA MET A 560 3.24 4.56 38.78
C MET A 560 3.66 5.14 40.14
N VAL A 561 2.94 4.87 41.23
CA VAL A 561 3.32 5.35 42.58
C VAL A 561 4.23 4.37 43.32
N GLN A 562 4.27 3.07 42.95
CA GLN A 562 5.17 2.10 43.57
C GLN A 562 6.61 2.13 43.01
N ASP A 563 6.81 2.60 41.78
CA ASP A 563 8.13 2.60 41.12
C ASP A 563 9.01 3.81 41.52
N SER A 564 8.47 4.75 42.29
CA SER A 564 9.18 5.95 42.76
C SER A 564 9.90 5.79 44.11
N LYS A 565 9.77 4.65 44.80
CA LYS A 565 10.40 4.40 46.12
C LYS A 565 11.63 3.48 46.09
N LEU A 566 12.07 2.95 44.94
CA LEU A 566 13.19 2.00 44.86
C LEU A 566 14.53 2.58 44.35
N ARG A 567 14.71 3.91 44.32
CA ARG A 567 16.04 4.51 44.06
C ARG A 567 16.56 5.36 45.21
N LYS A 568 16.82 4.73 46.36
CA LYS A 568 17.90 5.13 47.29
C LYS A 568 18.31 3.92 48.13
N MET A 569 19.48 3.34 47.85
CA MET A 569 20.55 2.96 48.80
C MET A 569 21.62 2.07 48.12
N PRO A 570 22.87 2.05 48.64
CA PRO A 570 24.06 1.76 47.85
C PRO A 570 24.60 0.32 47.97
N ILE A 571 25.59 0.07 47.10
CA ILE A 571 26.44 -1.11 46.90
C ILE A 571 26.99 -1.71 48.20
N CYS A 572 27.00 -3.06 48.31
CA CYS A 572 28.08 -3.83 48.93
C CYS A 572 28.00 -5.33 48.58
N ASP A 573 29.18 -5.96 48.58
CA ASP A 573 29.57 -7.27 48.08
C ASP A 573 28.95 -8.50 48.78
N GLY A 574 28.93 -9.63 48.05
CA GLY A 574 29.20 -10.95 48.65
C GLY A 574 28.18 -12.08 48.42
N VAL A 575 28.67 -13.15 47.77
CA VAL A 575 28.56 -14.57 48.21
C VAL A 575 27.27 -15.38 47.90
N THR A 576 27.46 -16.30 46.94
CA THR A 576 26.99 -17.71 46.76
C THR A 576 25.56 -18.13 46.37
N GLN A 577 25.59 -19.23 45.58
CA GLN A 577 24.54 -20.09 45.04
C GLN A 577 23.71 -20.86 46.07
N GLU A 578 22.61 -21.46 45.55
CA GLU A 578 21.69 -22.49 46.08
C GLU A 578 20.31 -21.94 46.46
N ALA A 579 19.18 -22.61 46.29
CA ALA A 579 18.75 -23.74 45.46
C ALA A 579 17.21 -23.84 45.64
N ILE A 580 16.61 -24.80 44.93
CA ILE A 580 15.41 -25.57 45.32
C ILE A 580 14.03 -25.06 44.87
N MET A 581 13.61 -25.71 43.78
CA MET A 581 12.25 -26.12 43.44
C MET A 581 11.43 -26.56 44.67
N ASN A 582 10.14 -26.20 44.75
CA ASN A 582 9.07 -27.22 44.75
C ASN A 582 7.65 -26.65 44.90
N HIS A 583 6.80 -27.19 44.02
CA HIS A 583 5.43 -27.67 44.26
C HIS A 583 4.27 -26.76 44.70
N ARG A 584 3.33 -26.67 43.75
CA ARG A 584 1.91 -27.12 43.78
C ARG A 584 0.89 -26.48 44.73
N SER A 585 -0.22 -26.10 44.06
CA SER A 585 -1.63 -26.20 44.49
C SER A 585 -2.04 -25.24 45.62
N ALA A 586 -3.24 -24.67 45.70
CA ALA A 586 -4.54 -25.03 45.16
C ALA A 586 -5.47 -23.81 45.30
N THR A 587 -6.55 -23.85 44.51
CA THR A 587 -7.92 -23.38 44.84
C THR A 587 -8.19 -21.91 45.18
N CYS A 588 -8.74 -21.21 44.18
CA CYS A 588 -10.12 -20.69 44.13
C CYS A 588 -10.79 -20.29 45.46
N HIS A 589 -11.17 -19.01 45.60
CA HIS A 589 -12.45 -18.57 46.17
C HIS A 589 -12.91 -17.26 45.53
N CYS A 590 -14.11 -17.29 44.94
CA CYS A 590 -14.93 -16.12 44.61
C CYS A 590 -15.30 -15.35 45.88
N PHE A 591 -15.41 -14.01 45.81
CA PHE A 591 -16.64 -13.33 46.27
C PHE A 591 -16.78 -11.90 45.71
N SER A 592 -18.01 -11.65 45.29
CA SER A 592 -18.78 -10.45 44.93
C SER A 592 -18.22 -9.03 45.08
N MET A 593 -18.48 -8.27 44.01
CA MET A 593 -19.23 -6.98 43.93
C MET A 593 -19.17 -6.02 45.13
N SER A 594 -18.82 -4.76 44.87
CA SER A 594 -19.80 -3.64 44.83
C SER A 594 -19.12 -2.30 44.46
N PHE A 595 -19.85 -1.55 43.63
CA PHE A 595 -19.67 -0.18 43.09
C PHE A 595 -18.88 -0.01 41.79
#